data_AF-W7BXA2-F1
#
_entry.id   AF-W7BXA2-F1
#
_cell.length_a   1.000
_cell.length_b   1.000
_cell.length_c   1.000
_cell.angle_alpha   90.00
_cell.angle_beta   90.00
_cell.angle_gamma   90.00
#
_symmetry.space_group_name_H-M   'P 1'
#
loop_
_entity.id
_entity.type
_entity.pdbx_description
1 polymer ?
#
loop_
_entity_poly.entity_id
_entity_poly.type
_entity_poly.pdbx_seq_one_letter_code
_entity_poly.pdbx_strand_id
1 'polypeptide(L)'
;MRELSFIFNKVKVLNTLASNVVGLDFKKYHIKENEKENDILTEPAYTRFIQHVEFLKREGERELHKYVFVIHGHSKDTVELQSILGLMGKEPITIKELDDNNMSFIDKIEKYSNVRHAVALLTPDDWGAKKECNQILMRGRARQNVIFELGYFFGKIGKANTICLVKGEVDLPSDLDGLGNIRYQDSLNEVSAKLQQLLEYK
;
A
#
# COMPACT_ATOMS: atom_id res chain seq x y z
N MET A 1 -37.36 3.50 -12.85
CA MET A 1 -36.47 4.63 -13.21
C MET A 1 -35.52 4.86 -12.05
N ARG A 2 -34.21 4.65 -12.26
CA ARG A 2 -33.17 5.03 -11.29
C ARG A 2 -32.41 6.18 -11.92
N GLU A 3 -32.32 7.32 -11.23
CA GLU A 3 -31.70 8.52 -11.78
C GLU A 3 -30.23 8.25 -12.15
N LEU A 4 -29.86 8.64 -13.38
CA LEU A 4 -28.50 8.62 -13.88
C LEU A 4 -27.54 9.41 -12.98
N SER A 5 -28.04 10.43 -12.27
CA SER A 5 -27.30 11.25 -11.30
C SER A 5 -26.56 10.43 -10.24
N PHE A 6 -27.18 9.38 -9.71
CA PHE A 6 -26.58 8.49 -8.71
C PHE A 6 -25.46 7.61 -9.29
N ILE A 7 -25.64 7.19 -10.55
CA ILE A 7 -24.69 6.32 -11.26
C ILE A 7 -23.47 7.13 -11.70
N PHE A 8 -23.68 8.32 -12.28
CA PHE A 8 -22.59 9.23 -12.61
C PHE A 8 -21.82 9.67 -11.36
N ASN A 9 -22.48 9.90 -10.22
CA ASN A 9 -21.77 10.15 -8.97
C ASN A 9 -20.94 8.94 -8.50
N LYS A 10 -21.43 7.70 -8.61
CA LYS A 10 -20.62 6.51 -8.30
C LYS A 10 -19.44 6.34 -9.25
N VAL A 11 -19.64 6.55 -10.55
CA VAL A 11 -18.57 6.49 -11.56
C VAL A 11 -17.56 7.62 -11.37
N LYS A 12 -18.02 8.82 -11.00
CA LYS A 12 -17.17 9.97 -10.66
C LYS A 12 -16.34 9.70 -9.40
N VAL A 13 -16.95 9.14 -8.35
CA VAL A 13 -16.23 8.70 -7.14
C VAL A 13 -15.18 7.63 -7.47
N LEU A 14 -15.51 6.65 -8.32
CA LEU A 14 -14.56 5.64 -8.78
C LEU A 14 -13.42 6.25 -9.63
N ASN A 15 -13.72 7.21 -10.50
CA ASN A 15 -12.72 7.94 -11.30
C ASN A 15 -11.82 8.83 -10.44
N THR A 16 -12.37 9.49 -9.41
CA THR A 16 -11.58 10.28 -8.44
C THR A 16 -10.72 9.39 -7.55
N LEU A 17 -11.21 8.22 -7.16
CA LEU A 17 -10.41 7.22 -6.45
C LEU A 17 -9.31 6.66 -7.35
N ALA A 18 -9.58 6.46 -8.65
CA ALA A 18 -8.63 5.91 -9.62
C ALA A 18 -7.58 6.93 -10.11
N SER A 19 -7.93 8.22 -10.27
CA SER A 19 -6.98 9.28 -10.64
C SER A 19 -5.93 9.55 -9.57
N ASN A 20 -6.20 9.13 -8.33
CA ASN A 20 -5.38 9.36 -7.16
C ASN A 20 -4.49 8.16 -6.81
N VAL A 21 -4.40 7.14 -7.67
CA VAL A 21 -3.47 6.02 -7.49
C VAL A 21 -2.46 6.00 -8.62
N VAL A 22 -1.18 6.05 -8.23
CA VAL A 22 0.01 5.67 -9.02
C VAL A 22 -0.12 5.99 -10.51
N GLY A 23 0.07 7.25 -10.92
CA GLY A 23 0.57 7.67 -12.25
C GLY A 23 -0.02 7.05 -13.54
N LEU A 24 -1.08 6.26 -13.47
CA LEU A 24 -1.63 5.47 -14.54
C LEU A 24 -2.62 6.34 -15.31
N ASP A 25 -2.33 6.64 -16.57
CA ASP A 25 -3.25 7.32 -17.46
C ASP A 25 -4.39 6.36 -17.85
N PHE A 26 -5.43 6.33 -17.01
CA PHE A 26 -6.61 5.47 -17.18
C PHE A 26 -7.62 5.99 -18.23
N LYS A 27 -7.21 6.85 -19.18
CA LYS A 27 -8.04 7.24 -20.34
C LYS A 27 -8.59 6.06 -21.15
N LYS A 28 -8.04 4.86 -20.99
CA LYS A 28 -8.50 3.60 -21.59
C LYS A 28 -9.89 3.13 -21.09
N TYR A 29 -10.34 3.60 -19.93
CA TYR A 29 -11.56 3.10 -19.26
C TYR A 29 -12.68 4.15 -19.10
N HIS A 30 -12.59 5.26 -19.83
CA HIS A 30 -13.60 6.32 -19.82
C HIS A 30 -14.94 5.85 -20.41
N ILE A 31 -16.02 6.01 -19.64
CA ILE A 31 -17.38 6.04 -20.19
C ILE A 31 -17.59 7.43 -20.79
N LYS A 32 -17.93 7.52 -22.09
CA LYS A 32 -18.24 8.80 -22.74
C LYS A 32 -19.56 9.35 -22.21
N GLU A 33 -19.56 10.57 -21.69
CA GLU A 33 -20.75 11.35 -21.23
C GLU A 33 -21.74 11.73 -22.36
N ASN A 34 -21.65 11.14 -23.54
CA ASN A 34 -22.39 11.61 -24.72
C ASN A 34 -23.85 11.12 -24.82
N GLU A 35 -24.43 10.58 -23.75
CA GLU A 35 -25.86 10.29 -23.71
C GLU A 35 -26.54 11.30 -22.79
N LYS A 36 -27.56 11.97 -23.31
CA LYS A 36 -28.15 13.18 -22.74
C LYS A 36 -28.64 12.90 -21.32
N GLU A 37 -28.66 13.92 -20.45
CA GLU A 37 -29.15 13.87 -19.06
C GLU A 37 -30.51 13.17 -18.84
N ASN A 38 -31.27 12.93 -19.91
CA ASN A 38 -32.62 12.35 -19.93
C ASN A 38 -32.73 10.97 -20.62
N ASP A 39 -31.64 10.31 -21.02
CA ASP A 39 -31.72 9.02 -21.71
C ASP A 39 -32.09 7.88 -20.74
N ILE A 40 -33.30 7.32 -20.91
CA ILE A 40 -33.73 6.13 -20.17
C ILE A 40 -33.07 4.91 -20.84
N LEU A 41 -32.06 4.33 -20.19
CA LEU A 41 -31.51 3.05 -20.61
C LEU A 41 -32.58 1.96 -20.49
N THR A 42 -32.75 1.18 -21.56
CA THR A 42 -33.51 -0.07 -21.48
C THR A 42 -32.85 -1.01 -20.46
N GLU A 43 -33.63 -1.84 -19.75
CA GLU A 43 -33.09 -2.80 -18.77
C GLU A 43 -31.89 -3.64 -19.29
N PRO A 44 -31.90 -4.14 -20.55
CA PRO A 44 -30.73 -4.81 -21.12
C PRO A 44 -29.50 -3.91 -21.30
N ALA A 45 -29.68 -2.65 -21.67
CA ALA A 45 -28.59 -1.69 -21.81
C ALA A 45 -27.99 -1.30 -20.45
N TYR A 46 -28.85 -1.07 -19.44
CA TYR A 46 -28.44 -0.83 -18.05
C TYR A 46 -27.65 -2.02 -17.47
N THR A 47 -28.13 -3.24 -17.68
CA THR A 47 -27.45 -4.46 -17.21
C THR A 47 -26.05 -4.60 -17.82
N ARG A 48 -25.91 -4.37 -19.14
CA ARG A 48 -24.61 -4.41 -19.81
C ARG A 48 -23.65 -3.33 -19.29
N PHE A 49 -24.16 -2.13 -19.04
CA PHE A 49 -23.38 -1.04 -18.49
C PHE A 49 -22.82 -1.37 -17.10
N ILE A 50 -23.67 -1.87 -16.19
CA ILE A 50 -23.22 -2.27 -14.83
C ILE A 50 -22.19 -3.40 -14.89
N GLN A 51 -22.41 -4.41 -15.74
CA GLN A 51 -21.43 -5.49 -15.93
C GLN A 51 -20.08 -4.97 -16.42
N HIS A 52 -20.09 -3.99 -17.32
CA HIS A 52 -18.86 -3.36 -17.80
C HIS A 52 -18.14 -2.58 -16.70
N VAL A 53 -18.85 -1.77 -15.92
CA VAL A 53 -18.27 -1.04 -14.78
C VAL A 53 -17.64 -1.99 -13.76
N GLU A 54 -18.33 -3.07 -13.39
CA GLU A 54 -17.80 -4.08 -12.47
C GLU A 54 -16.61 -4.85 -13.06
N PHE A 55 -16.57 -5.05 -14.38
CA PHE A 55 -15.39 -5.58 -15.06
C PHE A 55 -14.20 -4.62 -14.94
N LEU A 56 -14.38 -3.34 -15.28
CA LEU A 56 -13.33 -2.32 -15.21
C LEU A 56 -12.78 -2.14 -13.79
N LYS A 57 -13.67 -2.13 -12.79
CA LYS A 57 -13.28 -2.06 -11.39
C LYS A 57 -12.37 -3.22 -10.99
N ARG A 58 -12.73 -4.46 -11.36
CA ARG A 58 -11.93 -5.66 -11.06
C ARG A 58 -10.57 -5.64 -11.75
N GLU A 59 -10.49 -5.16 -12.98
CA GLU A 59 -9.22 -5.00 -13.68
C GLU A 59 -8.35 -3.94 -13.00
N GLY A 60 -8.93 -2.80 -12.60
CA GLY A 60 -8.23 -1.79 -11.81
C GLY A 60 -7.71 -2.33 -10.48
N GLU A 61 -8.54 -3.05 -9.71
CA GLU A 61 -8.14 -3.68 -8.46
C GLU A 61 -7.00 -4.70 -8.66
N ARG A 62 -7.04 -5.52 -9.72
CA ARG A 62 -5.95 -6.45 -10.07
C ARG A 62 -4.63 -5.74 -10.37
N GLU A 63 -4.68 -4.63 -11.10
CA GLU A 63 -3.48 -3.83 -11.36
C GLU A 63 -2.93 -3.24 -10.05
N LEU A 64 -3.81 -2.71 -9.18
CA LEU A 64 -3.41 -2.20 -7.87
C LEU A 64 -2.80 -3.26 -6.94
N HIS A 65 -3.17 -4.54 -7.10
CA HIS A 65 -2.58 -5.65 -6.33
C HIS A 65 -1.12 -5.95 -6.68
N LYS A 66 -0.60 -5.43 -7.81
CA LYS A 66 0.82 -5.53 -8.14
C LYS A 66 1.64 -4.63 -7.23
N TYR A 67 1.11 -3.47 -6.87
CA TYR A 67 1.83 -2.49 -6.08
C TYR A 67 1.88 -2.86 -4.60
N VAL A 68 3.09 -2.82 -4.05
CA VAL A 68 3.34 -3.05 -2.63
C VAL A 68 4.12 -1.86 -2.09
N PHE A 69 3.56 -1.17 -1.10
CA PHE A 69 4.28 -0.07 -0.49
C PHE A 69 5.35 -0.60 0.46
N VAL A 70 6.59 -0.15 0.32
CA VAL A 70 7.71 -0.59 1.13
C VAL A 70 8.09 0.54 2.08
N ILE A 71 7.88 0.28 3.38
CA ILE A 71 8.26 1.17 4.48
C ILE A 71 9.64 0.71 4.95
N HIS A 72 10.63 1.59 4.90
CA HIS A 72 12.02 1.22 5.19
C HIS A 72 12.84 2.41 5.71
N GLY A 73 13.90 2.10 6.45
CA GLY A 73 14.88 3.09 6.88
C GLY A 73 16.09 3.14 5.95
N HIS A 74 17.27 2.87 6.49
CA HIS A 74 18.56 2.94 5.80
C HIS A 74 19.24 1.59 5.61
N SER A 75 18.62 0.50 6.08
CA SER A 75 19.14 -0.85 5.87
C SER A 75 19.21 -1.23 4.38
N LYS A 76 20.27 -1.96 4.02
CA LYS A 76 20.47 -2.56 2.69
C LYS A 76 19.42 -3.62 2.35
N ASP A 77 18.75 -4.18 3.36
CA ASP A 77 17.68 -5.16 3.22
C ASP A 77 16.51 -4.63 2.38
N THR A 78 16.38 -3.30 2.23
CA THR A 78 15.42 -2.66 1.31
C THR A 78 15.59 -3.16 -0.12
N VAL A 79 16.82 -3.22 -0.61
CA VAL A 79 17.13 -3.63 -1.99
C VAL A 79 16.83 -5.12 -2.20
N GLU A 80 17.12 -5.92 -1.17
CA GLU A 80 16.80 -7.35 -1.17
C GLU A 80 15.28 -7.55 -1.21
N LEU A 81 14.52 -6.82 -0.39
CA LEU A 81 13.06 -6.88 -0.39
C LEU A 81 12.48 -6.49 -1.75
N GLN A 82 12.94 -5.39 -2.34
CA GLN A 82 12.48 -4.95 -3.67
C GLN A 82 12.73 -6.03 -4.73
N SER A 83 13.90 -6.67 -4.68
CA SER A 83 14.25 -7.77 -5.60
C SER A 83 13.33 -8.98 -5.40
N ILE A 84 13.10 -9.40 -4.15
CA ILE A 84 12.19 -10.51 -3.82
C ILE A 84 10.77 -10.23 -4.28
N LEU A 85 10.26 -9.01 -4.04
CA LEU A 85 8.93 -8.58 -4.49
C LEU A 85 8.83 -8.58 -6.02
N GLY A 86 9.86 -8.11 -6.72
CA GLY A 86 9.93 -8.17 -8.19
C GLY A 86 9.84 -9.60 -8.74
N LEU A 87 10.54 -10.55 -8.11
CA LEU A 87 10.45 -11.98 -8.47
C LEU A 87 9.05 -12.57 -8.25
N MET A 88 8.26 -12.00 -7.33
CA MET A 88 6.85 -12.35 -7.09
C MET A 88 5.88 -11.63 -8.05
N GLY A 89 6.38 -10.87 -9.02
CA GLY A 89 5.55 -10.06 -9.93
C GLY A 89 4.89 -8.86 -9.24
N LYS A 90 5.48 -8.36 -8.15
CA LYS A 90 5.04 -7.15 -7.45
C LYS A 90 5.92 -5.96 -7.82
N GLU A 91 5.33 -4.77 -7.76
CA GLU A 91 5.97 -3.48 -8.02
C GLU A 91 6.13 -2.72 -6.69
N PRO A 92 7.34 -2.72 -6.09
CA PRO A 92 7.57 -2.03 -4.84
C PRO A 92 7.53 -0.51 -5.03
N ILE A 93 6.87 0.20 -4.10
CA ILE A 93 6.85 1.66 -4.04
C ILE A 93 7.61 2.10 -2.79
N THR A 94 8.64 2.92 -2.93
CA THR A 94 9.37 3.54 -1.80
C THR A 94 9.31 5.06 -1.91
N ILE A 95 9.10 5.76 -0.80
CA ILE A 95 8.96 7.23 -0.82
C ILE A 95 10.22 7.93 -1.33
N LYS A 96 11.39 7.38 -0.99
CA LYS A 96 12.70 7.95 -1.36
C LYS A 96 12.96 7.92 -2.87
N GLU A 97 12.35 7.00 -3.61
CA GLU A 97 12.53 6.85 -5.06
C GLU A 97 11.51 7.66 -5.87
N LEU A 98 10.49 8.22 -5.23
CA LEU A 98 9.47 9.01 -5.91
C LEU A 98 9.99 10.44 -6.18
N ASP A 99 9.89 10.87 -7.44
CA ASP A 99 10.34 12.19 -7.90
C ASP A 99 9.86 13.34 -7.02
N ASP A 100 10.77 14.31 -6.84
CA ASP A 100 10.62 15.32 -5.80
C ASP A 100 9.55 16.38 -6.08
N ASN A 101 9.23 16.74 -7.34
CA ASN A 101 8.12 17.61 -7.79
C ASN A 101 7.56 18.65 -6.78
N ASN A 102 8.41 19.23 -5.91
CA ASN A 102 8.04 19.99 -4.71
C ASN A 102 7.00 19.35 -3.77
N MET A 103 6.81 18.02 -3.81
CA MET A 103 5.89 17.30 -2.91
C MET A 103 6.56 17.06 -1.56
N SER A 104 5.88 17.38 -0.47
CA SER A 104 6.32 17.02 0.87
C SER A 104 6.25 15.50 1.08
N PHE A 105 6.93 15.02 2.11
CA PHE A 105 6.84 13.62 2.53
C PHE A 105 5.38 13.16 2.76
N ILE A 106 4.56 14.03 3.38
CA ILE A 106 3.14 13.73 3.65
C ILE A 106 2.38 13.65 2.32
N ASP A 107 2.61 14.57 1.38
CA ASP A 107 1.94 14.55 0.07
C ASP A 107 2.26 13.25 -0.69
N LYS A 108 3.53 12.80 -0.64
CA LYS A 108 3.95 11.52 -1.24
C LYS A 108 3.25 10.35 -0.56
N ILE A 109 3.19 10.29 0.77
CA ILE A 109 2.44 9.24 1.46
C ILE A 109 0.99 9.25 1.03
N GLU A 110 0.29 10.38 1.10
CA GLU A 110 -1.14 10.44 0.80
C GLU A 110 -1.46 9.97 -0.62
N LYS A 111 -0.63 10.39 -1.59
CA LYS A 111 -0.78 10.06 -3.01
C LYS A 111 -0.47 8.60 -3.35
N TYR A 112 0.54 8.01 -2.73
CA TYR A 112 1.04 6.69 -3.15
C TYR A 112 0.67 5.54 -2.20
N SER A 113 0.01 5.83 -1.08
CA SER A 113 -0.39 4.82 -0.09
C SER A 113 -1.72 4.14 -0.37
N ASN A 114 -2.40 4.43 -1.48
CA ASN A 114 -3.59 3.68 -1.89
C ASN A 114 -3.19 2.35 -2.55
N VAL A 115 -2.61 1.48 -1.74
CA VAL A 115 -2.16 0.14 -2.12
C VAL A 115 -2.97 -0.90 -1.36
N ARG A 116 -2.98 -2.13 -1.87
CA ARG A 116 -3.58 -3.22 -1.12
C ARG A 116 -2.69 -3.68 0.05
N HIS A 117 -1.37 -3.70 -0.14
CA HIS A 117 -0.44 -4.19 0.88
C HIS A 117 0.70 -3.21 1.12
N ALA A 118 1.12 -3.11 2.37
CA ALA A 118 2.36 -2.48 2.77
C ALA A 118 3.27 -3.49 3.48
N VAL A 119 4.58 -3.39 3.25
CA VAL A 119 5.60 -4.20 3.92
C VAL A 119 6.57 -3.27 4.62
N ALA A 120 6.68 -3.39 5.94
CA ALA A 120 7.60 -2.63 6.77
C ALA A 120 8.84 -3.44 7.13
N LEU A 121 10.01 -2.89 6.83
CA LEU A 121 11.30 -3.37 7.29
C LEU A 121 11.65 -2.70 8.62
N LEU A 122 11.58 -3.47 9.69
CA LEU A 122 11.93 -3.07 11.05
C LEU A 122 13.35 -3.55 11.35
N THR A 123 14.33 -2.74 10.96
CA THR A 123 15.76 -2.97 11.13
C THR A 123 16.34 -2.09 12.24
N PRO A 124 17.45 -2.49 12.90
CA PRO A 124 18.07 -1.72 13.99
C PRO A 124 18.87 -0.52 13.46
N ASP A 125 18.20 0.41 12.78
CA ASP A 125 18.81 1.55 12.08
C ASP A 125 19.26 2.68 13.01
N ASP A 126 18.56 2.86 14.13
CA ASP A 126 18.87 3.86 15.14
C ASP A 126 19.22 3.18 16.47
N TRP A 127 19.92 3.89 17.37
CA TRP A 127 20.07 3.49 18.77
C TRP A 127 19.07 4.24 19.64
N GLY A 128 18.50 3.57 20.65
CA GLY A 128 17.64 4.23 21.64
C GLY A 128 17.48 3.45 22.93
N ALA A 129 16.92 4.13 23.92
CA ALA A 129 16.57 3.56 25.21
C ALA A 129 15.40 4.32 25.83
N LYS A 130 14.66 3.65 26.73
CA LYS A 130 13.71 4.32 27.63
C LYS A 130 14.46 5.26 28.57
N LYS A 131 13.82 6.34 29.00
CA LYS A 131 14.45 7.35 29.88
C LYS A 131 14.89 6.74 31.22
N GLU A 132 14.17 5.74 31.69
CA GLU A 132 14.43 5.02 32.94
C GLU A 132 15.59 4.01 32.82
N CYS A 133 16.06 3.72 31.60
CA CYS A 133 17.23 2.89 31.36
C CYS A 133 18.50 3.75 31.38
N ASN A 134 19.57 3.24 31.99
CA ASN A 134 20.88 3.89 31.92
C ASN A 134 21.36 3.96 30.45
N GLN A 135 22.05 5.03 30.06
CA GLN A 135 22.52 5.28 28.68
C GLN A 135 23.38 4.13 28.11
N ILE A 136 24.00 3.34 28.99
CA ILE A 136 24.79 2.15 28.65
C ILE A 136 23.92 1.02 28.06
N LEU A 137 22.60 1.06 28.23
CA LEU A 137 21.64 0.05 27.76
C LEU A 137 20.96 0.42 26.43
N MET A 138 21.56 1.28 25.61
CA MET A 138 21.07 1.57 24.26
C MET A 138 20.89 0.28 23.46
N ARG A 139 19.73 0.12 22.81
CA ARG A 139 19.41 -1.01 21.94
C ARG A 139 19.23 -0.52 20.51
N GLY A 140 19.52 -1.39 19.55
CA GLY A 140 19.16 -1.15 18.16
C GLY A 140 17.65 -1.09 18.05
N ARG A 141 17.13 -0.06 17.40
CA ARG A 141 15.68 0.18 17.25
C ARG A 141 15.34 0.52 15.81
N ALA A 142 14.08 0.30 15.46
CA ALA A 142 13.54 0.77 14.18
C ALA A 142 13.57 2.30 14.13
N ARG A 143 13.86 2.85 12.94
CA ARG A 143 13.86 4.28 12.70
C ARG A 143 12.49 4.88 13.02
N GLN A 144 12.45 6.05 13.66
CA GLN A 144 11.17 6.66 14.06
C GLN A 144 10.23 6.92 12.88
N ASN A 145 10.76 7.32 11.72
CA ASN A 145 9.96 7.51 10.51
C ASN A 145 9.28 6.20 10.06
N VAL A 146 9.98 5.07 10.16
CA VAL A 146 9.44 3.75 9.83
C VAL A 146 8.27 3.40 10.75
N ILE A 147 8.38 3.71 12.05
CA ILE A 147 7.29 3.50 13.02
C ILE A 147 6.10 4.42 12.72
N PHE A 148 6.34 5.68 12.35
CA PHE A 148 5.30 6.62 11.95
C PHE A 148 4.54 6.14 10.71
N GLU A 149 5.26 5.77 9.65
CA GLU A 149 4.70 5.21 8.43
C GLU A 149 3.91 3.92 8.70
N LEU A 150 4.44 3.03 9.53
CA LEU A 150 3.76 1.80 9.94
C LEU A 150 2.41 2.10 10.58
N GLY A 151 2.36 3.05 11.52
CA GLY A 151 1.12 3.49 12.17
C GLY A 151 0.12 4.06 11.16
N TYR A 152 0.59 4.85 10.19
CA TYR A 152 -0.25 5.37 9.11
C TYR A 152 -0.88 4.24 8.29
N PHE A 153 -0.11 3.23 7.87
CA PHE A 153 -0.63 2.11 7.08
C PHE A 153 -1.55 1.18 7.87
N PHE A 154 -1.27 0.96 9.16
CA PHE A 154 -2.23 0.29 10.04
C PHE A 154 -3.57 1.01 10.10
N GLY A 155 -3.58 2.35 10.15
CA GLY A 155 -4.80 3.14 10.12
C GLY A 155 -5.50 3.12 8.74
N LYS A 156 -4.72 3.22 7.65
CA LYS A 156 -5.26 3.38 6.29
C LYS A 156 -5.75 2.08 5.66
N ILE A 157 -4.91 1.04 5.66
CA ILE A 157 -5.21 -0.24 4.97
C ILE A 157 -5.45 -1.37 5.96
N GLY A 158 -5.28 -1.13 7.26
CA GLY A 158 -5.48 -2.10 8.31
C GLY A 158 -4.24 -2.97 8.57
N LYS A 159 -4.12 -3.45 9.80
CA LYS A 159 -3.08 -4.39 10.22
C LYS A 159 -3.02 -5.65 9.33
N ALA A 160 -4.17 -6.20 8.95
CA ALA A 160 -4.23 -7.43 8.17
C ALA A 160 -3.58 -7.31 6.78
N ASN A 161 -3.40 -6.09 6.29
CA ASN A 161 -2.80 -5.78 4.99
C ASN A 161 -1.41 -5.13 5.12
N THR A 162 -0.89 -5.03 6.34
CA THR A 162 0.41 -4.42 6.63
C THR A 162 1.31 -5.46 7.28
N ILE A 163 2.37 -5.85 6.57
CA ILE A 163 3.27 -6.94 6.95
C ILE A 163 4.52 -6.33 7.58
N CYS A 164 4.90 -6.82 8.77
CA CYS A 164 6.11 -6.36 9.46
C CYS A 164 7.19 -7.44 9.39
N LEU A 165 8.33 -7.10 8.82
CA LEU A 165 9.53 -7.93 8.75
C LEU A 165 10.58 -7.36 9.73
N VAL A 166 10.94 -8.12 10.75
CA VAL A 166 11.81 -7.68 11.86
C VAL A 166 13.16 -8.36 11.77
N LYS A 167 14.25 -7.57 11.72
CA LYS A 167 15.61 -8.10 11.65
C LYS A 167 16.20 -8.35 13.03
N GLY A 168 16.42 -9.61 13.40
CA GLY A 168 17.04 -9.98 14.66
C GLY A 168 16.30 -9.38 15.87
N GLU A 169 17.07 -8.81 16.80
CA GLU A 169 16.54 -8.10 17.96
C GLU A 169 16.49 -6.60 17.72
N VAL A 170 15.27 -6.06 17.64
CA VAL A 170 14.98 -4.63 17.48
C VAL A 170 14.08 -4.18 18.61
N ASP A 171 14.44 -3.07 19.25
CA ASP A 171 13.57 -2.39 20.20
C ASP A 171 12.40 -1.74 19.45
N LEU A 172 11.19 -2.20 19.76
CA LEU A 172 9.93 -1.77 19.15
C LEU A 172 9.01 -1.19 20.22
N PRO A 173 8.11 -0.26 19.86
CA PRO A 173 7.00 0.13 20.73
C PRO A 173 6.25 -1.10 21.26
N SER A 174 5.91 -1.10 22.55
CA SER A 174 5.26 -2.24 23.22
C SER A 174 3.93 -2.64 22.57
N ASP A 175 3.20 -1.68 22.00
CA ASP A 175 1.94 -1.95 21.30
C ASP A 175 2.13 -2.69 19.97
N LEU A 176 3.36 -2.75 19.45
CA LEU A 176 3.72 -3.58 18.29
C LEU A 176 4.11 -5.01 18.68
N ASP A 177 4.29 -5.28 19.97
CA ASP A 177 4.63 -6.61 20.46
C ASP A 177 3.42 -7.55 20.30
N GLY A 178 3.66 -8.74 19.75
CA GLY A 178 2.59 -9.70 19.42
C GLY A 178 1.79 -9.41 18.13
N LEU A 179 2.11 -8.39 17.34
CA LEU A 179 1.38 -8.08 16.10
C LEU A 179 1.59 -9.07 14.93
N GLY A 180 2.18 -10.24 15.13
CA GLY A 180 2.37 -11.24 14.07
C GLY A 180 3.50 -10.87 13.11
N ASN A 181 4.56 -10.25 13.65
CA ASN A 181 5.76 -9.89 12.93
C ASN A 181 6.48 -11.14 12.44
N ILE A 182 7.02 -11.11 11.22
CA ILE A 182 7.89 -12.18 10.72
C ILE A 182 9.33 -11.76 11.00
N ARG A 183 10.07 -12.60 11.72
CA ARG A 183 11.47 -12.34 12.04
C ARG A 183 12.39 -13.03 11.04
N TYR A 184 13.49 -12.36 10.70
CA TYR A 184 14.61 -12.88 9.92
C TYR A 184 15.92 -12.43 10.57
N GLN A 185 17.03 -13.11 10.31
CA GLN A 185 18.33 -12.74 10.89
C GLN A 185 19.24 -12.09 9.86
N ASP A 186 19.59 -12.84 8.82
CA ASP A 186 20.66 -12.48 7.89
C ASP A 186 20.10 -12.05 6.53
N SER A 187 19.06 -12.72 6.06
CA SER A 187 18.50 -12.52 4.71
C SER A 187 16.97 -12.64 4.71
N LEU A 188 16.34 -11.79 3.90
CA LEU A 188 14.89 -11.85 3.68
C LEU A 188 14.45 -13.13 2.93
N ASN A 189 15.39 -13.88 2.33
CA ASN A 189 15.09 -15.19 1.75
C ASN A 189 14.52 -16.16 2.79
N GLU A 190 14.94 -16.07 4.06
CA GLU A 190 14.43 -16.86 5.18
C GLU A 190 12.90 -16.78 5.32
N VAL A 191 12.33 -15.65 4.92
CA VAL A 191 10.92 -15.31 5.11
C VAL A 191 10.16 -15.12 3.81
N SER A 192 10.82 -15.27 2.66
CA SER A 192 10.27 -14.99 1.33
C SER A 192 9.01 -15.81 1.01
N ALA A 193 9.01 -17.12 1.30
CA ALA A 193 7.85 -17.98 1.06
C ALA A 193 6.63 -17.55 1.89
N LYS A 194 6.85 -17.17 3.16
CA LYS A 194 5.78 -16.68 4.04
C LYS A 194 5.28 -15.30 3.62
N LEU A 195 6.19 -14.42 3.19
CA LEU A 195 5.85 -13.13 2.61
C LEU A 195 4.96 -13.30 1.37
N GLN A 196 5.32 -14.20 0.45
CA GLN A 196 4.52 -14.51 -0.73
C GLN A 196 3.11 -14.95 -0.35
N GLN A 197 3.01 -15.89 0.59
CA GLN A 197 1.71 -16.37 1.09
C GLN A 197 0.85 -15.21 1.60
N LEU A 198 1.42 -14.30 2.41
CA LEU A 198 0.67 -13.16 2.93
C LEU A 198 0.24 -12.16 1.85
N LEU A 199 1.01 -12.01 0.78
CA LEU A 199 0.69 -11.11 -0.33
C LEU A 199 -0.34 -11.69 -1.32
N GLU A 200 -0.51 -13.01 -1.33
CA GLU A 200 -1.46 -13.73 -2.22
C GLU A 200 -2.80 -14.02 -1.54
N TYR A 201 -2.83 -14.23 -0.23
CA TYR A 201 -4.07 -14.53 0.49
C TYR A 201 -4.93 -13.26 0.71
N LYS A 202 -6.00 -13.09 -0.08
CA LYS A 202 -7.37 -12.63 0.29
C LYS A 202 -8.21 -12.17 -0.91
#